data_AF-A0A9R1A8U0-F1
#
_entry.id   AF-A0A9R1A8U0-F1
#
_cell.length_a   1.000
_cell.length_b   1.000
_cell.length_c   1.000
_cell.angle_alpha   90.00
_cell.angle_beta   90.00
_cell.angle_gamma   90.00
#
_symmetry.space_group_name_H-M   'P 1'
#
loop_
_entity.id
_entity.type
_entity.pdbx_description
1 polymer ?
#
loop_
_entity_poly.entity_id
_entity_poly.type
_entity_poly.pdbx_seq_one_letter_code
_entity_poly.pdbx_strand_id
1 'polypeptide(L)'
;MYVQEFGAECADPNQRRVYLSYLDSVKFFRPDVKTVSGEALRTYVYHEILIGYLEYCKQRGFTSCYIWACPPLKGEDYILYCHPEIQKTPKSDKLREWYLSMLRKAVKERIVVELTNLYDHFFITTKECKAKVTAARLPYFDGDYWPGAAEDMINQLFLEEDDRKLQKKGKLKKTITKRALRAAGQTDLSGNASKDAILMQKLGETIYPMKEDFIMVHLQHSCSHCSTLMVAGKRWVCHQCKSFYICDSCYDSEQRLEEKERHPSNSRDLHVLHPVDIVGVPEDTKDRDDVLECEFFDTRQAFLSLCQGNHYQYDTLRRAKHSSMMVLYHLHNPTAPAFVTTCNICNNDIEAGQGWRCEECPDFDVCAGCYNKDGGANHRHKLTNHPCVDRNAQNKEARQMRIQQARRMLDLLVHAHKCRTAGCQYPDCRRLKGLFGHATRCQKRAAGGCSLCQRTWSLLQLHARTCKESKCTIPRCR
;
A
#
# COMPACT_ATOMS: atom_id res chain seq x y z
N MET A 1 6.26 -1.06 13.82
CA MET A 1 4.98 -0.85 13.13
C MET A 1 5.28 -0.15 11.82
N TYR A 2 4.73 -0.62 10.70
CA TYR A 2 4.78 0.04 9.40
C TYR A 2 3.36 0.44 9.00
N VAL A 3 3.20 1.66 8.52
CA VAL A 3 1.91 2.27 8.16
C VAL A 3 2.02 2.93 6.79
N GLN A 4 0.90 2.96 6.07
CA GLN A 4 0.76 3.77 4.85
C GLN A 4 -0.24 4.88 5.14
N GLU A 5 0.19 6.13 5.00
CA GLU A 5 -0.65 7.32 5.18
C GLU A 5 -0.94 7.97 3.83
N PHE A 6 -2.22 8.06 3.45
CA PHE A 6 -2.67 8.68 2.22
C PHE A 6 -3.34 10.01 2.55
N GLY A 7 -2.65 11.11 2.26
CA GLY A 7 -3.06 12.44 2.70
C GLY A 7 -4.28 13.04 2.01
N ALA A 8 -4.60 14.27 2.35
CA ALA A 8 -5.67 15.07 1.73
C ALA A 8 -5.40 15.38 0.25
N GLU A 9 -4.15 15.38 -0.17
CA GLU A 9 -3.71 15.54 -1.56
C GLU A 9 -3.80 14.25 -2.39
N CYS A 10 -3.98 13.10 -1.74
CA CYS A 10 -4.16 11.84 -2.43
C CYS A 10 -5.51 11.82 -3.16
N ALA A 11 -5.56 11.19 -4.33
CA ALA A 11 -6.81 11.02 -5.06
C ALA A 11 -7.71 9.99 -4.38
N ASP A 12 -9.01 10.08 -4.66
CA ASP A 12 -9.93 8.99 -4.37
C ASP A 12 -9.47 7.68 -5.04
N PRO A 13 -9.69 6.52 -4.41
CA PRO A 13 -10.43 6.30 -3.16
C PRO A 13 -9.58 6.34 -1.89
N ASN A 14 -8.30 6.71 -1.95
CA ASN A 14 -7.40 6.60 -0.79
C ASN A 14 -7.30 7.88 0.07
N GLN A 15 -7.85 9.00 -0.42
CA GLN A 15 -7.79 10.29 0.24
C GLN A 15 -8.12 10.22 1.75
N ARG A 16 -7.22 10.75 2.59
CA ARG A 16 -7.34 10.80 4.06
C ARG A 16 -7.54 9.44 4.73
N ARG A 17 -6.89 8.39 4.23
CA ARG A 17 -6.94 7.04 4.80
C ARG A 17 -5.57 6.59 5.28
N VAL A 18 -5.57 5.81 6.35
CA VAL A 18 -4.37 5.16 6.90
C VAL A 18 -4.54 3.66 6.81
N TYR A 19 -3.47 2.93 6.51
CA TYR A 19 -3.44 1.48 6.53
C TYR A 19 -2.32 0.96 7.44
N LEU A 20 -2.68 0.10 8.39
CA LEU A 20 -1.70 -0.58 9.24
C LEU A 20 -1.12 -1.77 8.48
N SER A 21 0.03 -1.58 7.83
CA SER A 21 0.64 -2.62 6.99
C SER A 21 1.23 -3.76 7.81
N TYR A 22 2.06 -3.44 8.81
CA TYR A 22 2.70 -4.46 9.63
C TYR A 22 2.83 -4.01 11.08
N LEU A 23 2.51 -4.90 12.00
CA LEU A 23 2.75 -4.75 13.43
C LEU A 23 3.44 -6.00 13.94
N ASP A 24 4.47 -5.81 14.76
CA ASP A 24 5.25 -6.92 15.30
C ASP A 24 5.77 -6.59 16.70
N SER A 25 6.11 -7.62 17.48
CA SER A 25 6.61 -7.43 18.83
C SER A 25 7.39 -8.64 19.35
N VAL A 26 8.29 -8.39 20.31
CA VAL A 26 8.91 -9.45 21.12
C VAL A 26 8.42 -9.38 22.56
N LYS A 27 8.20 -10.54 23.19
CA LYS A 27 7.48 -10.67 24.47
C LYS A 27 8.18 -10.11 25.70
N PHE A 28 9.38 -9.54 25.57
CA PHE A 28 10.28 -9.21 26.68
C PHE A 28 9.96 -7.93 27.47
N PHE A 29 8.85 -7.25 27.18
CA PHE A 29 8.40 -6.08 27.93
C PHE A 29 8.34 -6.35 29.43
N ARG A 30 8.79 -5.38 30.25
CA ARG A 30 8.80 -5.44 31.71
C ARG A 30 8.20 -4.17 32.31
N PRO A 31 7.56 -4.25 33.49
CA PRO A 31 7.37 -5.46 34.30
C PRO A 31 6.30 -6.42 33.74
N ASP A 32 6.43 -7.72 34.02
CA ASP A 32 5.43 -8.76 33.67
C ASP A 32 4.35 -8.81 34.74
N VAL A 33 3.46 -7.83 34.71
CA VAL A 33 2.38 -7.63 35.68
C VAL A 33 1.05 -7.41 34.96
N LYS A 34 -0.05 -7.47 35.71
CA LYS A 34 -1.38 -7.13 35.22
C LYS A 34 -1.78 -5.73 35.70
N THR A 35 -2.57 -5.04 34.89
CA THR A 35 -3.23 -3.79 35.28
C THR A 35 -4.34 -4.08 36.30
N VAL A 36 -4.93 -3.01 36.86
CA VAL A 36 -6.12 -3.10 37.72
C VAL A 36 -7.34 -3.73 37.01
N SER A 37 -7.42 -3.62 35.68
CA SER A 37 -8.44 -4.24 34.85
C SER A 37 -8.16 -5.73 34.54
N GLY A 38 -7.02 -6.26 34.98
CA GLY A 38 -6.65 -7.67 34.84
C GLY A 38 -5.96 -8.05 33.51
N GLU A 39 -5.78 -7.11 32.59
CA GLU A 39 -5.00 -7.31 31.36
C GLU A 39 -3.50 -7.25 31.63
N ALA A 40 -2.70 -7.97 30.83
CA ALA A 40 -1.25 -7.90 30.95
C ALA A 40 -0.76 -6.49 30.57
N LEU A 41 0.15 -5.91 31.37
CA LEU A 41 0.67 -4.55 31.15
C LEU A 41 1.30 -4.40 29.76
N ARG A 42 1.98 -5.44 29.25
CA ARG A 42 2.51 -5.45 27.88
C ARG A 42 1.42 -5.22 26.83
N THR A 43 0.30 -5.93 26.97
CA THR A 43 -0.86 -5.77 26.06
C THR A 43 -1.45 -4.37 26.18
N TYR A 44 -1.61 -3.87 27.41
CA TYR A 44 -2.10 -2.53 27.66
C TYR A 44 -1.23 -1.47 26.96
N VAL A 45 0.10 -1.54 27.09
CA VAL A 45 1.02 -0.60 26.43
C VAL A 45 0.95 -0.70 24.91
N TYR A 46 0.83 -1.90 24.34
CA TYR A 46 0.64 -2.05 22.90
C TYR A 46 -0.66 -1.42 22.41
N HIS A 47 -1.74 -1.55 23.20
CA HIS A 47 -3.00 -0.86 22.92
C HIS A 47 -2.80 0.66 22.97
N GLU A 48 -2.12 1.20 23.99
CA GLU A 48 -1.91 2.66 24.10
C GLU A 48 -1.13 3.23 22.92
N ILE A 49 -0.13 2.52 22.41
CA ILE A 49 0.63 2.96 21.23
C ILE A 49 -0.29 3.06 20.01
N LEU A 50 -1.14 2.05 19.77
CA LEU A 50 -2.06 2.06 18.63
C LEU A 50 -3.17 3.09 18.80
N ILE A 51 -3.71 3.23 20.01
CA ILE A 51 -4.75 4.23 20.31
C ILE A 51 -4.19 5.64 20.14
N GLY A 52 -3.00 5.91 20.69
CA GLY A 52 -2.31 7.18 20.53
C GLY A 52 -2.00 7.49 19.06
N TYR A 53 -1.62 6.48 18.28
CA TYR A 53 -1.46 6.65 16.83
C TYR A 53 -2.78 6.99 16.12
N LEU A 54 -3.88 6.31 16.45
CA LEU A 54 -5.20 6.63 15.88
C LEU A 54 -5.66 8.06 16.26
N GLU A 55 -5.41 8.47 17.50
CA GLU A 55 -5.66 9.83 17.96
C GLU A 55 -4.83 10.84 17.19
N TYR A 56 -3.53 10.59 17.01
CA TYR A 56 -2.64 11.43 16.22
C TYR A 56 -3.13 11.58 14.78
N CYS A 57 -3.47 10.47 14.11
CA CYS A 57 -4.05 10.51 12.77
C CYS A 57 -5.36 11.31 12.71
N LYS A 58 -6.25 11.15 13.71
CA LYS A 58 -7.50 11.91 13.77
C LYS A 58 -7.23 13.41 13.91
N GLN A 59 -6.30 13.79 14.79
CA GLN A 59 -5.91 15.19 15.01
C GLN A 59 -5.25 15.80 13.78
N ARG A 60 -4.51 15.01 12.99
CA ARG A 60 -3.99 15.39 11.67
C ARG A 60 -5.06 15.44 10.57
N GLY A 61 -6.30 15.04 10.83
CA GLY A 61 -7.39 15.11 9.85
C GLY A 61 -7.58 13.86 8.98
N PHE A 62 -6.92 12.74 9.30
CA PHE A 62 -7.28 11.47 8.68
C PHE A 62 -8.69 11.05 9.09
N THR A 63 -9.39 10.38 8.17
CA THR A 63 -10.81 10.07 8.32
C THR A 63 -11.05 8.63 8.74
N SER A 64 -10.16 7.72 8.33
CA SER A 64 -10.25 6.30 8.68
C SER A 64 -8.90 5.61 8.70
N CYS A 65 -8.84 4.52 9.45
CA CYS A 65 -7.74 3.58 9.49
C CYS A 65 -8.23 2.17 9.13
N TYR A 66 -7.44 1.44 8.36
CA TYR A 66 -7.74 0.11 7.87
C TYR A 66 -6.74 -0.88 8.47
N ILE A 67 -7.26 -1.98 9.01
CA ILE A 67 -6.47 -3.04 9.64
C ILE A 67 -6.89 -4.37 9.04
N TRP A 68 -5.93 -5.09 8.46
CA TRP A 68 -6.09 -6.49 8.12
C TRP A 68 -5.53 -7.35 9.26
N ALA A 69 -6.41 -8.04 9.98
CA ALA A 69 -6.05 -8.90 11.11
C ALA A 69 -5.47 -10.25 10.63
N CYS A 70 -4.31 -10.19 9.99
CA CYS A 70 -3.58 -11.35 9.50
C CYS A 70 -2.42 -11.67 10.46
N PRO A 71 -2.39 -12.86 11.10
CA PRO A 71 -1.20 -13.32 11.80
C PRO A 71 -0.15 -13.85 10.78
N PRO A 72 1.15 -13.77 11.09
CA PRO A 72 2.18 -14.30 10.21
C PRO A 72 2.07 -15.83 10.10
N LEU A 73 2.46 -16.38 8.94
CA LEU A 73 2.50 -17.83 8.76
C LEU A 73 3.60 -18.44 9.64
N LYS A 74 3.49 -19.75 9.90
CA LYS A 74 4.46 -20.46 10.73
C LYS A 74 5.87 -20.37 10.10
N GLY A 75 6.80 -19.74 10.82
CA GLY A 75 8.19 -19.56 10.38
C GLY A 75 8.44 -18.23 9.64
N GLU A 76 7.42 -17.39 9.47
CA GLU A 76 7.57 -16.04 8.94
C GLU A 76 7.65 -15.01 10.08
N ASP A 77 8.52 -14.01 9.89
CA ASP A 77 8.63 -12.85 10.75
C ASP A 77 8.12 -11.62 9.99
N TYR A 78 7.28 -10.79 10.62
CA TYR A 78 6.83 -9.56 9.97
C TYR A 78 7.93 -8.51 9.93
N ILE A 79 8.53 -8.20 11.08
CA ILE A 79 9.54 -7.15 11.24
C ILE A 79 10.76 -7.68 11.98
N LEU A 80 10.58 -8.35 13.12
CA LEU A 80 11.66 -8.71 14.03
C LEU A 80 12.16 -10.14 13.72
N TYR A 81 13.39 -10.24 13.22
CA TYR A 81 13.94 -11.53 12.80
C TYR A 81 14.18 -12.47 13.98
N CYS A 82 13.65 -13.70 13.87
CA CYS A 82 13.81 -14.78 14.83
C CYS A 82 13.15 -14.47 16.20
N HIS A 83 11.88 -14.86 16.34
CA HIS A 83 11.12 -14.69 17.58
C HIS A 83 11.46 -15.73 18.66
N PRO A 84 11.23 -15.42 19.95
CA PRO A 84 11.45 -16.37 21.05
C PRO A 84 10.55 -17.60 20.91
N GLU A 85 11.08 -18.81 21.10
CA GLU A 85 10.28 -20.05 21.04
C GLU A 85 9.12 -20.07 22.04
N ILE A 86 9.32 -19.39 23.18
CA ILE A 86 8.32 -19.21 24.23
C ILE A 86 7.23 -18.17 23.88
N GLN A 87 7.34 -17.48 22.73
CA GLN A 87 6.34 -16.55 22.20
C GLN A 87 5.44 -17.29 21.22
N LYS A 88 4.14 -17.34 21.54
CA LYS A 88 3.14 -17.96 20.67
C LYS A 88 2.57 -16.91 19.71
N THR A 89 2.57 -17.21 18.42
CA THR A 89 1.83 -16.44 17.42
C THR A 89 0.32 -16.62 17.65
N PRO A 90 -0.47 -15.54 17.76
CA PRO A 90 -1.91 -15.65 17.90
C PRO A 90 -2.53 -16.23 16.63
N LYS A 91 -3.61 -17.02 16.79
CA LYS A 91 -4.48 -17.39 15.68
C LYS A 91 -5.32 -16.18 15.25
N SER A 92 -5.88 -16.21 14.03
CA SER A 92 -6.66 -15.10 13.47
C SER A 92 -7.79 -14.64 14.40
N ASP A 93 -8.55 -15.56 15.01
CA ASP A 93 -9.62 -15.24 15.95
C ASP A 93 -9.13 -14.47 17.19
N LYS A 94 -7.98 -14.88 17.75
CA LYS A 94 -7.37 -14.23 18.92
C LYS A 94 -6.76 -12.89 18.57
N LEU A 95 -6.12 -12.77 17.40
CA LEU A 95 -5.56 -11.50 16.93
C LEU A 95 -6.67 -10.49 16.63
N ARG A 96 -7.75 -10.93 16.02
CA ARG A 96 -8.93 -10.11 15.77
C ARG A 96 -9.54 -9.59 17.07
N GLU A 97 -9.78 -10.47 18.05
CA GLU A 97 -10.31 -10.04 19.35
C GLU A 97 -9.36 -9.08 20.08
N TRP A 98 -8.05 -9.25 19.90
CA TRP A 98 -7.04 -8.33 20.44
C TRP A 98 -7.21 -6.91 19.86
N TYR A 99 -7.31 -6.77 18.53
CA TYR A 99 -7.60 -5.49 17.89
C TYR A 99 -8.97 -4.92 18.30
N LEU A 100 -10.03 -5.74 18.32
CA LEU A 100 -11.37 -5.29 18.70
C LEU A 100 -11.44 -4.84 20.17
N SER A 101 -10.64 -5.44 21.06
CA SER A 101 -10.51 -4.98 22.46
C SER A 101 -9.87 -3.60 22.53
N MET A 102 -8.74 -3.40 21.83
CA MET A 102 -8.07 -2.11 21.70
C MET A 102 -9.02 -1.04 21.13
N LEU A 103 -9.72 -1.35 20.04
CA LEU A 103 -10.62 -0.41 19.38
C LEU A 103 -11.86 -0.07 20.22
N ARG A 104 -12.40 -1.03 20.99
CA ARG A 104 -13.47 -0.74 21.95
C ARG A 104 -13.03 0.25 23.03
N LYS A 105 -11.76 0.21 23.45
CA LYS A 105 -11.18 1.22 24.34
C LYS A 105 -11.12 2.59 23.63
N ALA A 106 -10.59 2.65 22.41
CA ALA A 106 -10.53 3.87 21.61
C ALA A 106 -11.91 4.52 21.34
N VAL A 107 -12.97 3.71 21.19
CA VAL A 107 -14.37 4.18 21.09
C VAL A 107 -14.83 4.82 22.39
N LYS A 108 -14.55 4.21 23.54
CA LYS A 108 -14.90 4.79 24.87
C LYS A 108 -14.21 6.13 25.10
N GLU A 109 -12.98 6.26 24.62
CA GLU A 109 -12.18 7.49 24.66
C GLU A 109 -12.57 8.51 23.57
N ARG A 110 -13.59 8.21 22.75
CA ARG A 110 -14.10 9.07 21.68
C ARG A 110 -13.07 9.41 20.59
N ILE A 111 -12.01 8.63 20.49
CA ILE A 111 -11.03 8.69 19.40
C ILE A 111 -11.67 8.06 18.16
N VAL A 112 -12.15 6.82 18.28
CA VAL A 112 -12.87 6.14 17.20
C VAL A 112 -14.35 6.48 17.26
N VAL A 113 -14.91 6.90 16.13
CA VAL A 113 -16.33 7.25 15.99
C VAL A 113 -17.18 6.01 15.75
N GLU A 114 -16.74 5.13 14.87
CA GLU A 114 -17.48 3.96 14.44
C GLU A 114 -16.52 2.83 14.04
N LEU A 115 -16.94 1.59 14.30
CA LEU A 115 -16.26 0.38 13.87
C LEU A 115 -17.15 -0.37 12.89
N THR A 116 -16.58 -0.71 11.75
CA THR A 116 -17.23 -1.54 10.72
C THR A 116 -16.19 -2.45 10.08
N ASN A 117 -16.56 -3.14 9.00
CA ASN A 117 -15.62 -3.92 8.20
C ASN A 117 -15.80 -3.60 6.71
N LEU A 118 -14.79 -3.99 5.92
CA LEU A 118 -14.77 -3.76 4.48
C LEU A 118 -16.03 -4.30 3.78
N TYR A 119 -16.50 -5.48 4.18
CA TYR A 119 -17.67 -6.11 3.58
C TYR A 119 -18.95 -5.32 3.88
N ASP A 120 -19.23 -5.05 5.14
CA ASP A 120 -20.45 -4.39 5.58
C ASP A 120 -20.51 -2.94 5.08
N HIS A 121 -19.37 -2.28 4.90
CA HIS A 121 -19.30 -0.90 4.39
C HIS A 121 -19.50 -0.79 2.87
N PHE A 122 -18.93 -1.70 2.07
CA PHE A 122 -18.89 -1.59 0.60
C PHE A 122 -19.79 -2.59 -0.13
N PHE A 123 -20.09 -3.74 0.44
CA PHE A 123 -20.83 -4.83 -0.23
C PHE A 123 -22.27 -4.95 0.24
N ILE A 124 -22.59 -4.44 1.45
CA ILE A 124 -23.97 -4.34 1.90
C ILE A 124 -24.54 -2.98 1.45
N THR A 125 -25.41 -3.00 0.46
CA THR A 125 -26.30 -1.87 0.18
C THR A 125 -27.38 -1.82 1.25
N THR A 126 -27.23 -0.94 2.24
CA THR A 126 -28.37 -0.55 3.07
C THR A 126 -29.43 0.07 2.15
N LYS A 127 -30.72 -0.12 2.45
CA LYS A 127 -31.81 0.41 1.61
C LYS A 127 -31.73 1.93 1.42
N GLU A 128 -31.06 2.62 2.33
CA GLU A 128 -30.84 4.06 2.31
C GLU A 128 -29.52 4.45 1.62
N CYS A 129 -28.57 3.52 1.43
CA CYS A 129 -27.37 3.80 0.65
C CYS A 129 -27.73 3.91 -0.84
N LYS A 130 -27.53 5.10 -1.40
CA LYS A 130 -27.90 5.44 -2.79
C LYS A 130 -26.70 5.36 -3.74
N ALA A 131 -25.50 5.12 -3.21
CA ALA A 131 -24.29 5.16 -4.01
C ALA A 131 -23.95 3.77 -4.59
N LYS A 132 -23.76 3.71 -5.91
CA LYS A 132 -23.27 2.51 -6.59
C LYS A 132 -21.83 2.23 -6.12
N VAL A 133 -21.60 1.05 -5.54
CA VAL A 133 -20.24 0.63 -5.16
C VAL A 133 -19.66 -0.19 -6.31
N THR A 134 -18.58 0.33 -6.88
CA THR A 134 -17.77 -0.33 -7.92
C THR A 134 -16.39 -0.62 -7.32
N ALA A 135 -15.61 -1.48 -7.97
CA ALA A 135 -14.27 -1.82 -7.48
C ALA A 135 -13.37 -0.58 -7.33
N ALA A 136 -13.57 0.44 -8.17
CA ALA A 136 -12.81 1.70 -8.14
C ALA A 136 -13.08 2.58 -6.90
N ARG A 137 -14.08 2.25 -6.07
CA ARG A 137 -14.37 2.98 -4.82
C ARG A 137 -13.75 2.32 -3.59
N LEU A 138 -13.20 1.12 -3.72
CA LEU A 138 -12.52 0.43 -2.63
C LEU A 138 -11.11 1.03 -2.45
N PRO A 139 -10.68 1.34 -1.21
CA PRO A 139 -9.34 1.87 -0.95
C PRO A 139 -8.27 0.85 -1.35
N TYR A 140 -7.29 1.28 -2.14
CA TYR A 140 -6.23 0.43 -2.69
C TYR A 140 -4.94 0.61 -1.90
N PHE A 141 -4.59 -0.35 -1.04
CA PHE A 141 -3.37 -0.30 -0.24
C PHE A 141 -2.34 -1.30 -0.73
N ASP A 142 -1.06 -0.93 -0.68
CA ASP A 142 0.01 -1.84 -1.10
C ASP A 142 0.15 -3.00 -0.12
N GLY A 143 0.25 -4.23 -0.64
CA GLY A 143 0.34 -5.45 0.16
C GLY A 143 -0.94 -5.90 0.87
N ASP A 144 -2.08 -5.23 0.63
CA ASP A 144 -3.38 -5.66 1.16
C ASP A 144 -3.96 -6.85 0.38
N TYR A 145 -4.95 -7.52 0.96
CA TYR A 145 -5.53 -8.74 0.38
C TYR A 145 -6.34 -8.49 -0.91
N TRP A 146 -7.26 -7.52 -0.87
CA TRP A 146 -8.28 -7.39 -1.92
C TRP A 146 -7.72 -6.97 -3.30
N PRO A 147 -6.67 -6.13 -3.43
CA PRO A 147 -6.11 -5.78 -4.73
C PRO A 147 -5.61 -6.99 -5.50
N GLY A 148 -4.82 -7.86 -4.85
CA GLY A 148 -4.32 -9.09 -5.46
C GLY A 148 -5.45 -10.05 -5.83
N ALA A 149 -6.42 -10.24 -4.93
CA ALA A 149 -7.59 -11.07 -5.21
C ALA A 149 -8.41 -10.55 -6.41
N ALA A 150 -8.59 -9.23 -6.53
CA ALA A 150 -9.29 -8.61 -7.64
C ALA A 150 -8.52 -8.77 -8.96
N GLU A 151 -7.20 -8.60 -8.96
CA GLU A 151 -6.35 -8.81 -10.14
C GLU A 151 -6.45 -10.26 -10.66
N ASP A 152 -6.38 -11.25 -9.76
CA ASP A 152 -6.53 -12.66 -10.11
C ASP A 152 -7.91 -12.95 -10.73
N MET A 153 -8.99 -12.41 -10.13
CA MET A 153 -10.34 -12.56 -10.66
C MET A 153 -10.50 -11.90 -12.03
N ILE A 154 -9.92 -10.72 -12.23
CA ILE A 154 -9.94 -10.00 -13.52
C ILE A 154 -9.23 -10.85 -14.58
N ASN A 155 -8.06 -11.41 -14.27
CA ASN A 155 -7.31 -12.27 -15.18
C ASN A 155 -8.13 -13.52 -15.57
N GLN A 156 -8.79 -14.16 -14.60
CA GLN A 156 -9.69 -15.30 -14.88
C GLN A 156 -10.85 -14.92 -15.80
N LEU A 157 -11.48 -13.76 -15.59
CA LEU A 157 -12.58 -13.28 -16.43
C LEU A 157 -12.12 -13.02 -17.89
N PHE A 158 -10.88 -12.56 -18.10
CA PHE A 158 -10.31 -12.41 -19.44
C PHE A 158 -10.02 -13.76 -20.12
N LEU A 159 -9.48 -14.73 -19.38
CA LEU A 159 -9.21 -16.08 -19.90
C LEU A 159 -10.51 -16.79 -20.33
N GLU A 160 -11.57 -16.72 -19.51
CA GLU A 160 -12.87 -17.28 -19.85
C GLU A 160 -13.49 -16.66 -21.12
N GLU A 161 -13.23 -15.38 -21.40
CA GLU A 161 -13.72 -14.73 -22.62
C GLU A 161 -12.99 -15.21 -23.87
N ASP A 162 -11.68 -15.40 -23.79
CA ASP A 162 -10.90 -15.86 -24.93
C ASP A 162 -11.17 -17.34 -25.24
N ASP A 163 -11.40 -18.17 -24.22
CA ASP A 163 -11.81 -19.56 -24.40
C ASP A 163 -13.24 -19.67 -24.99
N ARG A 164 -14.15 -18.76 -24.58
CA ARG A 164 -15.50 -18.64 -25.19
C ARG A 164 -15.48 -18.08 -26.61
N LYS A 165 -14.50 -17.25 -26.98
CA LYS A 165 -14.29 -16.80 -28.36
C LYS A 165 -13.74 -17.94 -29.24
N LEU A 166 -12.93 -18.83 -28.67
CA LEU A 166 -12.43 -20.04 -29.33
C LEU A 166 -13.53 -21.12 -29.48
N GLN A 167 -14.47 -21.22 -28.53
CA GLN A 167 -15.54 -22.23 -28.53
C GLN A 167 -16.89 -21.75 -29.13
N LYS A 168 -16.90 -20.91 -30.17
CA LYS A 168 -18.14 -20.57 -30.90
C LYS A 168 -18.64 -21.74 -31.77
N LYS A 169 -19.21 -22.77 -31.15
CA LYS A 169 -20.35 -23.55 -31.66
C LYS A 169 -21.25 -23.98 -30.49
N GLY A 170 -22.23 -23.13 -30.18
CA GLY A 170 -23.52 -23.49 -29.57
C GLY A 170 -23.53 -23.90 -28.09
N LYS A 171 -24.00 -23.00 -27.20
CA LYS A 171 -25.20 -23.21 -26.34
C LYS A 171 -25.45 -22.02 -25.39
N LEU A 172 -26.68 -21.99 -24.88
CA LEU A 172 -27.44 -20.87 -24.30
C LEU A 172 -26.77 -20.05 -23.19
N LYS A 173 -27.01 -18.74 -23.24
CA LYS A 173 -26.71 -17.74 -22.22
C LYS A 173 -27.40 -18.06 -20.87
N LYS A 174 -26.64 -18.20 -19.78
CA LYS A 174 -27.15 -17.90 -18.43
C LYS A 174 -27.09 -16.40 -18.20
N THR A 175 -28.15 -15.71 -18.60
CA THR A 175 -28.28 -14.25 -18.41
C THR A 175 -28.77 -14.00 -16.99
N ILE A 176 -28.05 -13.18 -16.21
CA ILE A 176 -28.56 -12.60 -14.96
C ILE A 176 -29.92 -11.96 -15.30
N THR A 177 -30.97 -12.32 -14.55
CA THR A 177 -32.31 -11.81 -14.85
C THR A 177 -32.34 -10.30 -14.69
N LYS A 178 -33.06 -9.60 -15.59
CA LYS A 178 -33.32 -8.14 -15.55
C LYS A 178 -33.79 -7.63 -14.17
N ARG A 179 -34.30 -8.52 -13.32
CA ARG A 179 -34.76 -8.25 -11.95
C ARG A 179 -33.61 -8.07 -10.96
N ALA A 180 -32.52 -8.83 -11.09
CA ALA A 180 -31.32 -8.70 -10.23
C ALA A 180 -30.49 -7.45 -10.57
N LEU A 181 -30.39 -7.11 -11.86
CA LEU A 181 -29.74 -5.86 -12.32
C LEU A 181 -30.47 -4.59 -11.83
N ARG A 182 -31.80 -4.64 -11.71
CA ARG A 182 -32.61 -3.54 -11.13
C ARG A 182 -32.48 -3.46 -9.61
N ALA A 183 -32.37 -4.59 -8.91
CA ALA A 183 -32.11 -4.62 -7.46
C ALA A 183 -30.73 -4.05 -7.10
N ALA A 184 -29.77 -4.09 -8.04
CA ALA A 184 -28.45 -3.46 -7.94
C ALA A 184 -28.39 -2.00 -8.46
N GLY A 185 -29.53 -1.37 -8.73
CA GLY A 185 -29.60 0.06 -9.10
C GLY A 185 -29.03 0.44 -10.47
N GLN A 186 -28.88 -0.50 -11.42
CA GLN A 186 -28.30 -0.21 -12.74
C GLN A 186 -29.36 0.12 -13.80
N THR A 187 -29.30 1.34 -14.36
CA THR A 187 -30.06 1.79 -15.54
C THR A 187 -29.30 1.62 -16.86
N ASP A 188 -27.99 1.34 -16.81
CA ASP A 188 -27.08 1.39 -17.97
C ASP A 188 -26.54 0.01 -18.37
N LEU A 189 -26.82 -0.42 -19.60
CA LEU A 189 -26.59 -1.79 -20.12
C LEU A 189 -25.30 -1.89 -20.95
N SER A 190 -24.19 -1.31 -20.49
CA SER A 190 -22.88 -1.47 -21.17
C SER A 190 -22.17 -2.75 -20.71
N GLY A 191 -21.42 -3.40 -21.60
CA GLY A 191 -20.69 -4.65 -21.28
C GLY A 191 -19.67 -4.50 -20.15
N ASN A 192 -19.11 -3.30 -19.94
CA ASN A 192 -18.19 -3.02 -18.83
C ASN A 192 -18.93 -2.92 -17.48
N ALA A 193 -20.15 -2.40 -17.46
CA ALA A 193 -20.97 -2.34 -16.25
C ALA A 193 -21.36 -3.73 -15.74
N SER A 194 -21.51 -4.72 -16.65
CA SER A 194 -21.71 -6.12 -16.26
C SER A 194 -20.44 -6.78 -15.69
N LYS A 195 -19.25 -6.41 -16.17
CA LYS A 195 -17.98 -6.98 -15.68
C LYS A 195 -17.65 -6.51 -14.27
N ASP A 196 -17.82 -5.21 -14.01
CA ASP A 196 -17.65 -4.63 -12.67
C ASP A 196 -18.63 -5.25 -11.67
N ALA A 197 -19.90 -5.46 -12.07
CA ALA A 197 -20.87 -6.14 -11.21
C ALA A 197 -20.49 -7.60 -10.90
N ILE A 198 -19.99 -8.34 -11.89
CA ILE A 198 -19.52 -9.72 -11.70
C ILE A 198 -18.29 -9.75 -10.80
N LEU A 199 -17.34 -8.84 -11.00
CA LEU A 199 -16.14 -8.72 -10.16
C LEU A 199 -16.53 -8.43 -8.71
N MET A 200 -17.36 -7.41 -8.48
CA MET A 200 -17.84 -7.06 -7.15
C MET A 200 -18.59 -8.20 -6.48
N GLN A 201 -19.40 -8.96 -7.23
CA GLN A 201 -20.06 -10.15 -6.71
C GLN A 201 -19.05 -11.21 -6.26
N LYS A 202 -18.12 -11.61 -7.13
CA LYS A 202 -17.09 -12.63 -6.83
C LYS A 202 -16.18 -12.20 -5.67
N LEU A 203 -15.81 -10.92 -5.64
CA LEU A 203 -14.98 -10.35 -4.58
C LEU A 203 -15.73 -10.37 -3.25
N GLY A 204 -17.02 -10.00 -3.25
CA GLY A 204 -17.87 -10.06 -2.07
C GLY A 204 -18.02 -11.47 -1.53
N GLU A 205 -18.30 -12.45 -2.40
CA GLU A 205 -18.37 -13.87 -2.04
C GLU A 205 -17.06 -14.39 -1.42
N THR A 206 -15.92 -13.86 -1.87
CA THR A 206 -14.58 -14.23 -1.37
C THR A 206 -14.26 -13.60 -0.02
N ILE A 207 -14.62 -12.33 0.17
CA ILE A 207 -14.35 -11.58 1.41
C ILE A 207 -15.31 -11.97 2.52
N TYR A 208 -16.57 -12.30 2.21
CA TYR A 208 -17.63 -12.56 3.20
C TYR A 208 -17.22 -13.55 4.33
N PRO A 209 -16.61 -14.72 4.05
CA PRO A 209 -16.22 -15.67 5.10
C PRO A 209 -15.16 -15.14 6.08
N MET A 210 -14.39 -14.14 5.65
CA MET A 210 -13.28 -13.53 6.42
C MET A 210 -13.53 -12.04 6.68
N LYS A 211 -14.79 -11.58 6.58
CA LYS A 211 -15.12 -10.14 6.65
C LYS A 211 -14.66 -9.48 7.94
N GLU A 212 -14.69 -10.22 9.04
CA GLU A 212 -14.31 -9.74 10.38
C GLU A 212 -12.79 -9.49 10.49
N ASP A 213 -11.98 -10.01 9.57
CA ASP A 213 -10.53 -9.78 9.54
C ASP A 213 -10.16 -8.46 8.85
N PHE A 214 -11.10 -7.83 8.13
CA PHE A 214 -10.92 -6.54 7.45
C PHE A 214 -11.57 -5.41 8.23
N ILE A 215 -10.92 -4.97 9.30
CA ILE A 215 -11.45 -3.98 10.23
C ILE A 215 -11.30 -2.58 9.63
N MET A 216 -12.42 -1.85 9.59
CA MET A 216 -12.47 -0.45 9.21
C MET A 216 -12.76 0.42 10.44
N VAL A 217 -11.82 1.31 10.75
CA VAL A 217 -11.89 2.21 11.88
C VAL A 217 -12.24 3.61 11.37
N HIS A 218 -13.44 4.09 11.67
CA HIS A 218 -13.86 5.44 11.32
C HIS A 218 -13.42 6.42 12.42
N LEU A 219 -12.58 7.39 12.05
CA LEU A 219 -12.18 8.52 12.90
C LEU A 219 -13.13 9.71 12.74
N GLN A 220 -13.89 9.74 11.64
CA GLN A 220 -14.95 10.71 11.33
C GLN A 220 -16.27 10.02 10.96
N HIS A 221 -17.38 10.76 10.99
CA HIS A 221 -18.70 10.21 10.69
C HIS A 221 -18.87 9.88 9.20
N SER A 222 -19.41 8.70 8.92
CA SER A 222 -19.79 8.28 7.57
C SER A 222 -21.20 8.75 7.21
N CYS A 223 -21.40 9.20 5.97
CA CYS A 223 -22.73 9.51 5.46
C CYS A 223 -23.47 8.22 5.07
N SER A 224 -24.67 8.00 5.60
CA SER A 224 -25.50 6.81 5.34
C SER A 224 -25.97 6.66 3.88
N HIS A 225 -26.02 7.75 3.11
CA HIS A 225 -26.41 7.71 1.69
C HIS A 225 -25.24 7.44 0.73
N CYS A 226 -24.11 8.13 0.92
CA CYS A 226 -22.99 8.08 -0.03
C CYS A 226 -21.77 7.30 0.48
N SER A 227 -21.77 6.90 1.75
CA SER A 227 -20.67 6.23 2.46
C SER A 227 -19.37 7.04 2.52
N THR A 228 -19.43 8.35 2.25
CA THR A 228 -18.26 9.23 2.34
C THR A 228 -18.08 9.71 3.78
N LEU A 229 -16.84 9.76 4.25
CA LEU A 229 -16.50 10.29 5.56
C LEU A 229 -16.49 11.82 5.51
N MET A 230 -17.25 12.44 6.42
CA MET A 230 -17.51 13.87 6.38
C MET A 230 -16.41 14.63 7.14
N VAL A 231 -15.76 15.58 6.46
CA VAL A 231 -14.63 16.36 6.99
C VAL A 231 -14.93 17.85 7.17
N ALA A 232 -15.95 18.37 6.49
CA ALA A 232 -16.32 19.79 6.53
C ALA A 232 -17.82 19.95 6.24
N GLY A 233 -18.36 21.12 6.57
CA GLY A 233 -19.79 21.43 6.42
C GLY A 233 -20.62 20.94 7.60
N LYS A 234 -21.88 20.59 7.35
CA LYS A 234 -22.81 20.07 8.36
C LYS A 234 -23.05 18.58 8.14
N ARG A 235 -23.10 17.86 9.26
CA ARG A 235 -23.73 16.53 9.32
C ARG A 235 -25.18 16.71 9.75
N TRP A 236 -26.08 16.11 8.99
CA TRP A 236 -27.50 16.11 9.26
C TRP A 236 -27.86 14.82 9.99
N VAL A 237 -28.35 14.97 11.22
CA VAL A 237 -28.54 13.86 12.17
C VAL A 237 -30.01 13.56 12.34
N CYS A 238 -30.39 12.29 12.28
CA CYS A 238 -31.70 11.83 12.73
C CYS A 238 -31.63 11.39 14.20
N HIS A 239 -32.45 11.97 15.07
CA HIS A 239 -32.50 11.57 16.48
C HIS A 239 -33.41 10.36 16.75
N GLN A 240 -34.24 9.99 15.76
CA GLN A 240 -35.18 8.86 15.85
C GLN A 240 -34.56 7.56 15.32
N CYS A 241 -33.63 7.65 14.37
CA CYS A 241 -32.88 6.52 13.85
C CYS A 241 -31.52 6.39 14.53
N LYS A 242 -31.15 5.16 14.90
CA LYS A 242 -29.85 4.89 15.49
C LYS A 242 -28.75 5.08 14.44
N SER A 243 -27.77 5.95 14.73
CA SER A 243 -26.57 6.17 13.91
C SER A 243 -26.84 6.56 12.45
N PHE A 244 -27.88 7.35 12.19
CA PHE A 244 -28.15 7.87 10.84
C PHE A 244 -27.64 9.30 10.69
N TYR A 245 -26.73 9.49 9.75
CA TYR A 245 -26.08 10.78 9.47
C TYR A 245 -25.93 10.98 7.97
N ILE A 246 -26.20 12.18 7.46
CA ILE A 246 -25.99 12.48 6.04
C ILE A 246 -25.24 13.80 5.85
N CYS A 247 -24.44 13.90 4.79
CA CYS A 247 -23.71 15.12 4.47
C CYS A 247 -24.62 16.18 3.83
N ASP A 248 -24.17 17.43 3.77
CA ASP A 248 -24.90 18.54 3.11
C ASP A 248 -25.40 18.18 1.71
N SER A 249 -24.53 17.64 0.85
CA SER A 249 -24.91 17.27 -0.51
C SER A 249 -26.00 16.19 -0.56
N CYS A 250 -25.97 15.22 0.36
CA CYS A 250 -27.00 14.20 0.45
C CYS A 250 -28.29 14.74 1.06
N TYR A 251 -28.20 15.67 2.01
CA TYR A 251 -29.37 16.36 2.56
C TYR A 251 -30.09 17.20 1.49
N ASP A 252 -29.36 17.98 0.70
CA ASP A 252 -29.93 18.75 -0.42
C ASP A 252 -30.61 17.86 -1.45
N SER A 253 -30.03 16.68 -1.70
CA SER A 253 -30.61 15.67 -2.58
C SER A 253 -31.89 15.07 -1.99
N GLU A 254 -31.90 14.84 -0.67
CA GLU A 254 -33.05 14.32 0.08
C GLU A 254 -34.23 15.31 0.07
N GLN A 255 -33.96 16.61 0.22
CA GLN A 255 -34.99 17.65 0.19
C GLN A 255 -35.71 17.77 -1.16
N ARG A 256 -35.08 17.32 -2.26
CA ARG A 256 -35.68 17.32 -3.61
C ARG A 256 -36.59 16.12 -3.86
N LEU A 257 -36.59 15.13 -2.98
CA LEU A 257 -37.42 13.93 -3.11
C LEU A 257 -38.85 14.18 -2.64
N GLU A 258 -39.76 13.39 -3.20
CA GLU A 258 -41.15 13.31 -2.72
C GLU A 258 -41.17 12.82 -1.26
N GLU A 259 -42.13 13.29 -0.48
CA GLU A 259 -42.22 13.05 0.97
C GLU A 259 -42.15 11.55 1.35
N LYS A 260 -42.74 10.67 0.52
CA LYS A 260 -42.73 9.21 0.68
C LYS A 260 -41.38 8.53 0.43
N GLU A 261 -40.47 9.22 -0.26
CA GLU A 261 -39.14 8.73 -0.63
C GLU A 261 -38.04 9.28 0.28
N ARG A 262 -38.41 10.22 1.17
CA ARG A 262 -37.52 10.78 2.18
C ARG A 262 -37.27 9.80 3.30
N HIS A 263 -36.14 9.97 3.99
CA HIS A 263 -35.81 9.25 5.21
C HIS A 263 -36.92 9.42 6.27
N PRO A 264 -37.40 8.32 6.88
CA PRO A 264 -36.97 6.93 6.70
C PRO A 264 -37.60 6.26 5.48
N SER A 265 -36.78 5.62 4.64
CA SER A 265 -37.28 4.95 3.43
C SER A 265 -38.26 3.82 3.79
N ASN A 266 -39.52 3.96 3.33
CA ASN A 266 -40.68 3.06 3.58
C ASN A 266 -41.40 3.22 4.94
N SER A 267 -41.23 4.34 5.65
CA SER A 267 -42.14 4.71 6.74
C SER A 267 -43.16 5.75 6.29
N ARG A 268 -44.30 5.82 6.98
CA ARG A 268 -45.22 6.97 6.88
C ARG A 268 -44.80 8.12 7.80
N ASP A 269 -43.89 7.86 8.72
CA ASP A 269 -43.39 8.83 9.68
C ASP A 269 -42.24 9.61 9.07
N LEU A 270 -42.29 10.94 9.18
CA LEU A 270 -41.22 11.82 8.71
C LEU A 270 -40.24 12.08 9.83
N HIS A 271 -38.98 11.74 9.58
CA HIS A 271 -37.91 12.02 10.52
C HIS A 271 -37.24 13.34 10.15
N VAL A 272 -37.30 14.30 11.07
CA VAL A 272 -36.61 15.59 10.92
C VAL A 272 -35.11 15.38 11.12
N LEU A 273 -34.31 15.91 10.20
CA LEU A 273 -32.85 15.91 10.29
C LEU A 273 -32.37 17.24 10.85
N HIS A 274 -31.49 17.18 11.83
CA HIS A 274 -30.95 18.34 12.51
C HIS A 274 -29.49 18.60 12.07
N PRO A 275 -29.14 19.83 11.70
CA PRO A 275 -27.78 20.16 11.31
C PRO A 275 -26.86 20.21 12.54
N VAL A 276 -25.68 19.62 12.41
CA VAL A 276 -24.60 19.70 13.38
C VAL A 276 -23.32 20.05 12.62
N ASP A 277 -22.66 21.14 12.97
CA ASP A 277 -21.42 21.56 12.31
C ASP A 277 -20.29 20.55 12.55
N ILE A 278 -19.51 20.29 11.51
CA ILE A 278 -18.30 19.47 11.59
C ILE A 278 -17.15 20.39 11.96
N VAL A 279 -16.68 20.25 13.20
CA VAL A 279 -15.65 21.12 13.79
C VAL A 279 -14.42 20.29 14.15
N GLY A 280 -13.24 20.88 14.01
CA GLY A 280 -11.98 20.30 14.50
C GLY A 280 -11.32 19.26 13.58
N VAL A 281 -11.70 19.20 12.30
CA VAL A 281 -10.99 18.40 11.28
C VAL A 281 -10.13 19.34 10.43
N PRO A 282 -8.78 19.17 10.44
CA PRO A 282 -7.90 20.00 9.60
C PRO A 282 -8.13 19.86 8.09
N GLU A 283 -7.91 20.95 7.36
CA GLU A 283 -8.03 21.02 5.89
C GLU A 283 -6.94 20.25 5.14
N ASP A 284 -5.78 20.03 5.76
CA ASP A 284 -4.73 19.16 5.25
C ASP A 284 -4.49 17.98 6.19
N THR A 285 -3.54 17.12 5.82
CA THR A 285 -3.06 16.01 6.65
C THR A 285 -1.53 15.99 6.72
N LYS A 286 -0.90 17.16 6.59
CA LYS A 286 0.55 17.21 6.49
C LYS A 286 1.17 16.74 7.80
N ASP A 287 2.16 15.86 7.68
CA ASP A 287 3.04 15.61 8.80
C ASP A 287 3.97 16.81 8.97
N ARG A 288 4.20 17.21 10.22
CA ARG A 288 5.13 18.28 10.57
C ARG A 288 6.49 17.73 10.97
N ASP A 289 6.60 16.41 11.14
CA ASP A 289 7.85 15.74 11.38
C ASP A 289 8.70 15.70 10.10
N ASP A 290 10.02 15.79 10.28
CA ASP A 290 10.97 15.68 9.18
C ASP A 290 10.97 14.26 8.60
N VAL A 291 11.17 14.16 7.28
CA VAL A 291 11.34 12.87 6.62
C VAL A 291 12.67 12.25 7.06
N LEU A 292 12.60 11.14 7.77
CA LEU A 292 13.75 10.32 8.13
C LEU A 292 14.01 9.29 7.03
N GLU A 293 15.02 9.52 6.18
CA GLU A 293 15.44 8.57 5.14
C GLU A 293 16.40 7.53 5.73
N CYS A 294 16.05 6.23 5.64
CA CYS A 294 16.97 5.16 6.01
C CYS A 294 16.71 3.90 5.17
N GLU A 295 17.70 3.50 4.37
CA GLU A 295 17.60 2.35 3.46
C GLU A 295 17.17 1.04 4.15
N PHE A 296 17.46 0.89 5.45
CA PHE A 296 17.10 -0.29 6.23
C PHE A 296 15.67 -0.26 6.75
N PHE A 297 15.09 0.92 7.00
CA PHE A 297 13.74 1.06 7.57
C PHE A 297 12.70 1.52 6.54
N ASP A 298 13.09 1.73 5.28
CA ASP A 298 12.14 2.07 4.20
C ASP A 298 11.10 0.97 3.97
N THR A 299 11.49 -0.30 4.15
CA THR A 299 10.59 -1.44 4.02
C THR A 299 10.89 -2.52 5.07
N ARG A 300 9.87 -3.30 5.45
CA ARG A 300 10.08 -4.46 6.33
C ARG A 300 11.13 -5.43 5.79
N GLN A 301 11.19 -5.58 4.46
CA GLN A 301 12.07 -6.55 3.81
C GLN A 301 13.53 -6.10 3.91
N ALA A 302 13.80 -4.81 3.73
CA ALA A 302 15.14 -4.25 3.93
C ALA A 302 15.62 -4.47 5.37
N PHE A 303 14.75 -4.23 6.34
CA PHE A 303 15.08 -4.44 7.76
C PHE A 303 15.32 -5.91 8.10
N LEU A 304 14.49 -6.82 7.59
CA LEU A 304 14.68 -8.26 7.75
C LEU A 304 15.99 -8.73 7.10
N SER A 305 16.32 -8.23 5.91
CA SER A 305 17.58 -8.55 5.23
C SER A 305 18.80 -8.05 6.01
N LEU A 306 18.74 -6.85 6.61
CA LEU A 306 19.76 -6.36 7.53
C LEU A 306 19.92 -7.32 8.72
N CYS A 307 18.81 -7.71 9.35
CA CYS A 307 18.84 -8.57 10.51
C CYS A 307 19.34 -9.98 10.19
N GLN A 308 18.93 -10.56 9.06
CA GLN A 308 19.37 -11.88 8.60
C GLN A 308 20.86 -11.89 8.28
N GLY A 309 21.35 -10.91 7.52
CA GLY A 309 22.75 -10.88 7.11
C GLY A 309 23.73 -10.56 8.25
N ASN A 310 23.28 -9.89 9.32
CA ASN A 310 24.12 -9.63 10.51
C ASN A 310 23.76 -10.50 11.72
N HIS A 311 22.88 -11.47 11.55
CA HIS A 311 22.39 -12.32 12.65
C HIS A 311 21.82 -11.53 13.85
N TYR A 312 21.14 -10.42 13.58
CA TYR A 312 20.40 -9.67 14.59
C TYR A 312 19.09 -10.39 14.93
N GLN A 313 19.17 -11.26 15.92
CA GLN A 313 18.07 -12.11 16.37
C GLN A 313 17.33 -11.51 17.57
N TYR A 314 16.07 -11.88 17.74
CA TYR A 314 15.21 -11.42 18.84
C TYR A 314 14.63 -12.57 19.69
N ASP A 315 15.23 -13.75 19.62
CA ASP A 315 14.78 -15.00 20.24
C ASP A 315 15.04 -15.09 21.75
N THR A 316 16.06 -14.38 22.23
CA THR A 316 16.40 -14.26 23.65
C THR A 316 16.51 -12.80 24.06
N LEU A 317 16.31 -12.50 25.34
CA LEU A 317 16.43 -11.12 25.85
C LEU A 317 17.82 -10.52 25.57
N ARG A 318 18.88 -11.33 25.68
CA ARG A 318 20.25 -10.88 25.44
C ARG A 318 20.46 -10.52 23.97
N ARG A 319 20.00 -11.38 23.05
CA ARG A 319 20.09 -11.13 21.61
C ARG A 319 19.20 -9.96 21.19
N ALA A 320 17.97 -9.87 21.69
CA ALA A 320 17.09 -8.72 21.44
C ALA A 320 17.75 -7.39 21.87
N LYS A 321 18.39 -7.33 23.05
CA LYS A 321 19.14 -6.13 23.48
C LYS A 321 20.30 -5.79 22.55
N HIS A 322 21.08 -6.79 22.15
CA HIS A 322 22.19 -6.59 21.22
C HIS A 322 21.71 -6.11 19.84
N SER A 323 20.70 -6.77 19.28
CA SER A 323 20.06 -6.40 18.02
C SER A 323 19.51 -4.98 18.08
N SER A 324 18.79 -4.60 19.15
CA SER A 324 18.32 -3.23 19.36
C SER A 324 19.47 -2.21 19.48
N MET A 325 20.57 -2.56 20.15
CA MET A 325 21.77 -1.71 20.21
C MET A 325 22.37 -1.49 18.82
N MET A 326 22.43 -2.53 17.98
CA MET A 326 22.94 -2.41 16.60
C MET A 326 22.00 -1.59 15.71
N VAL A 327 20.69 -1.75 15.87
CA VAL A 327 19.67 -0.92 15.22
C VAL A 327 19.87 0.56 15.58
N LEU A 328 20.05 0.88 16.86
CA LEU A 328 20.35 2.24 17.32
C LEU A 328 21.67 2.75 16.74
N TYR A 329 22.71 1.91 16.68
CA TYR A 329 23.97 2.27 16.06
C TYR A 329 23.80 2.67 14.59
N HIS A 330 23.07 1.88 13.78
CA HIS A 330 22.82 2.19 12.37
C HIS A 330 21.95 3.44 12.18
N LEU A 331 21.01 3.72 13.10
CA LEU A 331 20.23 4.97 13.10
C LEU A 331 21.10 6.19 13.37
N HIS A 332 22.05 6.09 14.30
CA HIS A 332 22.96 7.19 14.65
C HIS A 332 24.17 7.31 13.70
N ASN A 333 24.47 6.27 12.92
CA ASN A 333 25.59 6.23 11.99
C ASN A 333 25.15 5.77 10.59
N PRO A 334 24.35 6.57 9.85
CA PRO A 334 23.79 6.15 8.55
C PRO A 334 24.84 5.85 7.47
N THR A 335 26.07 6.34 7.65
CA THR A 335 27.20 6.09 6.74
C THR A 335 27.99 4.83 7.09
N ALA A 336 27.71 4.19 8.24
CA ALA A 336 28.39 2.97 8.63
C ALA A 336 27.97 1.81 7.70
N PRO A 337 28.90 0.92 7.31
CA PRO A 337 28.56 -0.22 6.49
C PRO A 337 27.61 -1.17 7.24
N ALA A 338 26.47 -1.47 6.62
CA ALA A 338 25.46 -2.35 7.20
C ALA A 338 25.88 -3.82 7.27
N PHE A 339 26.83 -4.24 6.44
CA PHE A 339 27.35 -5.60 6.42
C PHE A 339 28.87 -5.53 6.49
N VAL A 340 29.44 -6.17 7.49
CA VAL A 340 30.89 -6.25 7.67
C VAL A 340 31.40 -7.40 6.81
N THR A 341 32.37 -7.11 5.94
CA THR A 341 33.02 -8.15 5.13
C THR A 341 34.18 -8.72 5.93
N THR A 342 34.27 -10.03 6.11
CA THR A 342 35.37 -10.67 6.85
C THR A 342 36.43 -11.22 5.90
N CYS A 343 37.70 -11.16 6.29
CA CYS A 343 38.80 -11.73 5.51
C CYS A 343 38.82 -13.26 5.61
N ASN A 344 38.74 -13.96 4.49
CA ASN A 344 38.78 -15.43 4.44
C ASN A 344 40.13 -16.04 4.85
N ILE A 345 41.19 -15.24 5.03
CA ILE A 345 42.52 -15.71 5.46
C ILE A 345 42.72 -15.52 6.96
N CYS A 346 42.42 -14.34 7.51
CA CYS A 346 42.66 -14.05 8.93
C CYS A 346 41.39 -13.97 9.80
N ASN A 347 40.20 -14.06 9.19
CA ASN A 347 38.89 -13.93 9.83
C ASN A 347 38.62 -12.59 10.52
N ASN A 348 39.49 -11.59 10.33
CA ASN A 348 39.25 -10.22 10.81
C ASN A 348 38.35 -9.46 9.85
N ASP A 349 37.62 -8.50 10.40
CA ASP A 349 36.81 -7.55 9.65
C ASP A 349 37.67 -6.74 8.67
N ILE A 350 37.20 -6.62 7.44
CA ILE A 350 37.82 -5.83 6.38
C ILE A 350 37.24 -4.42 6.47
N GLU A 351 38.12 -3.45 6.72
CA GLU A 351 37.75 -2.03 6.66
C GLU A 351 37.28 -1.64 5.25
N ALA A 352 36.28 -0.77 5.18
CA ALA A 352 35.69 -0.34 3.92
C ALA A 352 36.76 0.25 2.97
N GLY A 353 36.85 -0.29 1.74
CA GLY A 353 37.84 0.13 0.74
C GLY A 353 39.25 -0.45 0.94
N GLN A 354 39.47 -1.30 1.95
CA GLN A 354 40.74 -2.00 2.19
C GLN A 354 40.65 -3.52 1.98
N GLY A 355 39.69 -3.96 1.16
CA GLY A 355 39.46 -5.36 0.80
C GLY A 355 39.89 -5.71 -0.61
N TRP A 356 40.04 -7.00 -0.89
CA TRP A 356 40.27 -7.58 -2.20
C TRP A 356 39.29 -8.74 -2.39
N ARG A 357 38.50 -8.74 -3.46
CA ARG A 357 37.48 -9.74 -3.74
C ARG A 357 37.83 -10.58 -4.96
N CYS A 358 37.45 -11.85 -4.94
CA CYS A 358 37.41 -12.67 -6.15
C CYS A 358 36.06 -12.47 -6.86
N GLU A 359 36.07 -12.15 -8.16
CA GLU A 359 34.84 -12.04 -8.95
C GLU A 359 34.31 -13.39 -9.46
N GLU A 360 35.16 -14.43 -9.40
CA GLU A 360 34.83 -15.78 -9.87
C GLU A 360 34.38 -16.71 -8.74
N CYS A 361 34.93 -16.54 -7.53
CA CYS A 361 34.54 -17.30 -6.34
C CYS A 361 33.52 -16.52 -5.51
N PRO A 362 32.34 -17.11 -5.23
CA PRO A 362 31.41 -16.54 -4.25
C PRO A 362 32.09 -16.37 -2.89
N ASP A 363 31.87 -15.21 -2.27
CA ASP A 363 32.23 -14.90 -0.87
C ASP A 363 33.72 -15.11 -0.50
N PHE A 364 34.63 -14.85 -1.45
CA PHE A 364 36.07 -14.84 -1.17
C PHE A 364 36.61 -13.41 -1.17
N ASP A 365 36.76 -12.86 0.04
CA ASP A 365 37.26 -11.52 0.34
C ASP A 365 38.53 -11.59 1.22
N VAL A 366 39.51 -10.75 0.95
CA VAL A 366 40.80 -10.73 1.65
C VAL A 366 41.15 -9.31 2.07
N CYS A 367 41.57 -9.09 3.32
CA CYS A 367 42.00 -7.77 3.76
C CYS A 367 43.34 -7.35 3.12
N ALA A 368 43.60 -6.05 3.04
CA ALA A 368 44.85 -5.51 2.51
C ALA A 368 46.10 -6.13 3.18
N GLY A 369 46.06 -6.37 4.50
CA GLY A 369 47.17 -6.99 5.23
C GLY A 369 47.48 -8.43 4.80
N CYS A 370 46.46 -9.24 4.52
CA CYS A 370 46.63 -10.61 4.02
C CYS A 370 46.99 -10.62 2.53
N TYR A 371 46.41 -9.71 1.75
CA TYR A 371 46.77 -9.55 0.34
C TYR A 371 48.23 -9.13 0.18
N ASN A 372 48.74 -8.19 0.98
CA ASN A 372 50.12 -7.73 0.89
C ASN A 372 51.16 -8.78 1.31
N LYS A 373 50.77 -9.76 2.14
CA LYS A 373 51.68 -10.84 2.57
C LYS A 373 51.87 -11.90 1.48
N ASP A 374 50.77 -12.37 0.89
CA ASP A 374 50.80 -13.52 -0.01
C ASP A 374 50.45 -13.16 -1.47
N GLY A 375 50.12 -11.90 -1.77
CA GLY A 375 49.73 -11.43 -3.11
C GLY A 375 48.44 -12.08 -3.66
N GLY A 376 47.68 -12.79 -2.82
CA GLY A 376 46.61 -13.69 -3.27
C GLY A 376 47.12 -14.99 -3.91
N ALA A 377 48.41 -15.34 -3.81
CA ALA A 377 49.02 -16.50 -4.45
C ALA A 377 48.39 -17.85 -4.05
N ASN A 378 47.77 -17.91 -2.87
CA ASN A 378 47.05 -19.09 -2.39
C ASN A 378 45.62 -19.22 -2.96
N HIS A 379 45.19 -18.27 -3.80
CA HIS A 379 43.89 -18.30 -4.48
C HIS A 379 44.09 -18.31 -6.00
N ARG A 380 43.39 -19.22 -6.69
CA ARG A 380 43.61 -19.50 -8.13
C ARG A 380 43.14 -18.38 -9.06
N HIS A 381 42.19 -17.56 -8.62
CA HIS A 381 41.62 -16.48 -9.41
C HIS A 381 42.20 -15.13 -9.00
N LYS A 382 42.20 -14.18 -9.93
CA LYS A 382 42.73 -12.83 -9.69
C LYS A 382 41.79 -12.08 -8.75
N LEU A 383 42.35 -11.55 -7.66
CA LEU A 383 41.61 -10.69 -6.75
C LEU A 383 41.58 -9.25 -7.28
N THR A 384 40.40 -8.64 -7.29
CA THR A 384 40.19 -7.23 -7.60
C THR A 384 40.03 -6.45 -6.30
N ASN A 385 40.65 -5.27 -6.22
CA ASN A 385 40.50 -4.40 -5.04
C ASN A 385 39.02 -4.07 -4.88
N HIS A 386 38.46 -4.21 -3.68
CA HIS A 386 37.17 -3.60 -3.36
C HIS A 386 37.35 -2.14 -3.68
N PRO A 387 36.70 -1.59 -4.72
CA PRO A 387 36.73 -0.15 -4.88
C PRO A 387 36.27 0.42 -3.54
N CYS A 388 36.93 1.47 -3.05
CA CYS A 388 36.30 2.36 -2.10
C CYS A 388 35.06 2.90 -2.81
N VAL A 389 33.99 2.11 -2.81
CA VAL A 389 32.70 2.60 -3.21
C VAL A 389 32.31 3.40 -1.98
N ASP A 390 32.69 4.66 -1.98
CA ASP A 390 31.81 5.67 -1.41
C ASP A 390 30.50 5.52 -2.19
N ARG A 391 29.68 4.58 -1.71
CA ARG A 391 28.38 4.24 -2.29
C ARG A 391 27.55 5.50 -2.36
N ASN A 392 27.83 6.53 -1.56
CA ASN A 392 27.11 7.78 -1.57
C ASN A 392 27.62 8.79 -2.60
N ALA A 393 28.92 8.89 -2.90
CA ALA A 393 29.42 9.76 -3.97
C ALA A 393 29.03 9.22 -5.36
N GLN A 394 29.24 7.92 -5.59
CA GLN A 394 28.77 7.27 -6.82
C GLN A 394 27.24 7.14 -6.87
N ASN A 395 26.52 6.94 -5.75
CA ASN A 395 25.05 6.98 -5.82
C ASN A 395 24.52 8.38 -6.01
N LYS A 396 25.11 9.46 -5.47
CA LYS A 396 24.66 10.83 -5.78
C LYS A 396 24.93 11.18 -7.23
N GLU A 397 26.14 10.93 -7.75
CA GLU A 397 26.45 11.22 -9.15
C GLU A 397 25.76 10.27 -10.12
N ALA A 398 25.65 8.96 -9.83
CA ALA A 398 24.89 8.02 -10.66
C ALA A 398 23.37 8.18 -10.49
N ARG A 399 22.85 8.65 -9.35
CA ARG A 399 21.43 9.05 -9.20
C ARG A 399 21.18 10.35 -9.93
N GLN A 400 22.07 11.33 -9.86
CA GLN A 400 21.98 12.58 -10.60
C GLN A 400 22.14 12.35 -12.10
N MET A 401 23.05 11.47 -12.52
CA MET A 401 23.16 11.01 -13.92
C MET A 401 21.94 10.21 -14.35
N ARG A 402 21.39 9.30 -13.53
CA ARG A 402 20.13 8.58 -13.85
C ARG A 402 18.94 9.53 -13.94
N ILE A 403 18.83 10.51 -13.04
CA ILE A 403 17.79 11.55 -13.05
C ILE A 403 17.97 12.46 -14.27
N GLN A 404 19.20 12.88 -14.59
CA GLN A 404 19.50 13.70 -15.77
C GLN A 404 19.27 12.91 -17.06
N GLN A 405 19.63 11.63 -17.11
CA GLN A 405 19.41 10.75 -18.25
C GLN A 405 17.92 10.47 -18.45
N ALA A 406 17.17 10.23 -17.37
CA ALA A 406 15.72 10.10 -17.41
C ALA A 406 15.04 11.40 -17.87
N ARG A 407 15.48 12.57 -17.37
CA ARG A 407 14.99 13.89 -17.84
C ARG A 407 15.29 14.10 -19.33
N ARG A 408 16.54 13.90 -19.77
CA ARG A 408 16.92 13.98 -21.19
C ARG A 408 16.12 13.02 -22.08
N MET A 409 15.81 11.83 -21.57
CA MET A 409 15.02 10.83 -22.28
C MET A 409 13.54 11.23 -22.38
N LEU A 410 12.97 11.84 -21.33
CA LEU A 410 11.62 12.42 -21.35
C LEU A 410 11.55 13.63 -22.27
N ASP A 411 12.56 14.52 -22.25
CA ASP A 411 12.65 15.67 -23.16
C ASP A 411 12.76 15.21 -24.62
N LEU A 412 13.58 14.20 -24.89
CA LEU A 412 13.68 13.56 -26.20
C LEU A 412 12.34 12.95 -26.63
N LEU A 413 11.58 12.36 -25.71
CA LEU A 413 10.27 11.79 -25.97
C LEU A 413 9.24 12.85 -26.37
N VAL A 414 9.16 13.94 -25.59
CA VAL A 414 8.30 15.10 -25.90
C VAL A 414 8.70 15.72 -27.24
N HIS A 415 10.00 15.91 -27.46
CA HIS A 415 10.54 16.47 -28.69
C HIS A 415 10.21 15.58 -29.90
N ALA A 416 10.54 14.28 -29.86
CA ALA A 416 10.36 13.38 -30.99
C ALA A 416 8.88 13.24 -31.40
N HIS A 417 7.96 13.33 -30.43
CA HIS A 417 6.52 13.32 -30.69
C HIS A 417 6.04 14.62 -31.37
N LYS A 418 6.54 15.79 -30.95
CA LYS A 418 6.15 17.10 -31.52
C LYS A 418 6.92 17.46 -32.81
N CYS A 419 8.10 16.86 -33.01
CA CYS A 419 9.01 17.20 -34.11
C CYS A 419 8.51 16.67 -35.46
N ARG A 420 8.28 17.57 -36.43
CA ARG A 420 7.87 17.21 -37.80
C ARG A 420 9.01 17.23 -38.82
N THR A 421 10.20 17.69 -38.43
CA THR A 421 11.37 17.84 -39.32
C THR A 421 12.03 16.48 -39.61
N ALA A 422 12.33 16.21 -40.88
CA ALA A 422 12.96 14.97 -41.34
C ALA A 422 14.48 14.91 -41.02
N GLY A 423 15.16 16.06 -41.04
CA GLY A 423 16.58 16.22 -40.71
C GLY A 423 16.83 16.84 -39.33
N CYS A 424 16.13 16.37 -38.29
CA CYS A 424 16.31 16.91 -36.94
C CYS A 424 17.71 16.57 -36.39
N GLN A 425 18.45 17.59 -35.95
CA GLN A 425 19.78 17.42 -35.33
C GLN A 425 19.72 17.08 -33.83
N TYR A 426 18.51 16.99 -33.24
CA TYR A 426 18.36 16.60 -31.85
C TYR A 426 18.81 15.14 -31.66
N PRO A 427 19.73 14.84 -30.73
CA PRO A 427 20.32 13.51 -30.55
C PRO A 427 19.25 12.41 -30.42
N ASP A 428 19.41 11.30 -31.14
CA ASP A 428 18.50 10.14 -31.11
C ASP A 428 17.03 10.38 -31.51
N CYS A 429 16.65 11.57 -31.99
CA CYS A 429 15.27 11.87 -32.39
C CYS A 429 14.77 10.93 -33.51
N ARG A 430 15.62 10.62 -34.50
CA ARG A 430 15.26 9.72 -35.61
C ARG A 430 14.99 8.29 -35.12
N ARG A 431 15.79 7.82 -34.16
CA ARG A 431 15.65 6.48 -33.55
C ARG A 431 14.34 6.36 -32.77
N LEU A 432 14.01 7.39 -31.97
CA LEU A 432 12.78 7.37 -31.18
C LEU A 432 11.51 7.51 -32.05
N LYS A 433 11.55 8.32 -33.12
CA LYS A 433 10.49 8.34 -34.15
C LYS A 433 10.28 6.98 -34.79
N GLY A 434 11.35 6.23 -35.04
CA GLY A 434 11.29 4.85 -35.52
C GLY A 434 10.53 3.91 -34.56
N LEU A 435 10.75 4.05 -33.24
CA LEU A 435 10.02 3.28 -32.24
C LEU A 435 8.52 3.61 -32.21
N PHE A 436 8.15 4.89 -32.30
CA PHE A 436 6.73 5.28 -32.42
C PHE A 436 6.09 4.78 -33.72
N GLY A 437 6.81 4.85 -34.84
CA GLY A 437 6.37 4.30 -36.12
C GLY A 437 6.18 2.78 -36.07
N HIS A 438 7.04 2.08 -35.35
CA HIS A 438 6.88 0.64 -35.11
C HIS A 438 5.67 0.36 -34.22
N ALA A 439 5.54 1.03 -33.08
CA ALA A 439 4.46 0.80 -32.11
C ALA A 439 3.06 1.07 -32.68
N THR A 440 2.94 2.00 -33.65
CA THR A 440 1.67 2.28 -34.35
C THR A 440 1.28 1.18 -35.35
N ARG A 441 2.26 0.54 -35.99
CA ARG A 441 2.04 -0.46 -37.07
C ARG A 441 2.20 -1.93 -36.60
N CYS A 442 2.76 -2.17 -35.43
CA CYS A 442 3.02 -3.52 -34.93
C CYS A 442 1.74 -4.22 -34.45
N GLN A 443 1.43 -5.37 -35.04
CA GLN A 443 0.26 -6.18 -34.67
C GLN A 443 0.48 -7.04 -33.41
N LYS A 444 1.71 -7.45 -33.10
CA LYS A 444 2.04 -8.23 -31.90
C LYS A 444 1.89 -7.42 -30.60
N ARG A 445 2.04 -6.08 -30.67
CA ARG A 445 1.90 -5.12 -29.54
C ARG A 445 2.81 -5.48 -28.33
N ALA A 446 2.79 -4.63 -27.30
CA ALA A 446 3.57 -4.89 -26.08
C ALA A 446 3.05 -6.11 -25.30
N ALA A 447 1.72 -6.30 -25.28
CA ALA A 447 1.06 -7.42 -24.59
C ALA A 447 1.36 -8.78 -25.21
N GLY A 448 1.62 -8.85 -26.52
CA GLY A 448 2.04 -10.08 -27.21
C GLY A 448 3.56 -10.27 -27.28
N GLY A 449 4.33 -9.61 -26.41
CA GLY A 449 5.77 -9.87 -26.23
C GLY A 449 6.71 -9.14 -27.20
N CYS A 450 6.26 -8.13 -27.97
CA CYS A 450 7.15 -7.40 -28.87
C CYS A 450 8.09 -6.46 -28.10
N SER A 451 9.40 -6.73 -28.15
CA SER A 451 10.44 -5.99 -27.42
C SER A 451 10.50 -4.48 -27.76
N LEU A 452 10.28 -4.10 -29.02
CA LEU A 452 10.25 -2.69 -29.44
C LEU A 452 8.99 -1.97 -28.94
N CYS A 453 7.84 -2.66 -28.90
CA CYS A 453 6.61 -2.12 -28.34
C CYS A 453 6.67 -2.02 -26.81
N GLN A 454 7.29 -2.99 -26.13
CA GLN A 454 7.53 -2.94 -24.69
C GLN A 454 8.42 -1.75 -24.32
N ARG A 455 9.52 -1.54 -25.05
CA ARG A 455 10.38 -0.35 -24.85
C ARG A 455 9.61 0.96 -25.04
N THR A 456 8.77 1.05 -26.09
CA THR A 456 7.93 2.24 -26.32
C THR A 456 6.92 2.44 -25.19
N TRP A 457 6.33 1.34 -24.69
CA TRP A 457 5.36 1.35 -23.61
C TRP A 457 5.97 1.80 -22.28
N SER A 458 7.14 1.28 -21.91
CA SER A 458 7.87 1.67 -20.70
C SER A 458 8.20 3.17 -20.69
N LEU A 459 8.56 3.73 -21.85
CA LEU A 459 8.84 5.17 -21.97
C LEU A 459 7.58 6.03 -21.78
N LEU A 460 6.44 5.60 -22.33
CA LEU A 460 5.16 6.29 -22.14
C LEU A 460 4.67 6.20 -20.69
N GLN A 461 4.84 5.05 -20.04
CA GLN A 461 4.50 4.89 -18.62
C GLN A 461 5.37 5.75 -17.71
N LEU A 462 6.67 5.85 -17.99
CA LEU A 462 7.59 6.71 -17.25
C LEU A 462 7.17 8.19 -17.35
N HIS A 463 6.76 8.62 -18.55
CA HIS A 463 6.22 9.96 -18.76
C HIS A 463 4.90 10.17 -18.01
N ALA A 464 3.94 9.24 -18.10
CA ALA A 464 2.65 9.34 -17.42
C ALA A 464 2.78 9.52 -15.90
N ARG A 465 3.73 8.80 -15.26
CA ARG A 465 3.99 8.89 -13.82
C ARG A 465 4.58 10.22 -13.36
N THR A 466 5.22 10.97 -14.26
CA THR A 466 5.98 12.19 -13.93
C THR A 466 5.37 13.46 -14.54
N CYS A 467 4.42 13.32 -15.46
CA CYS A 467 3.81 14.42 -16.18
C CYS A 467 2.77 15.18 -15.34
N LYS A 468 3.02 16.47 -15.11
CA LYS A 468 2.12 17.38 -14.39
C LYS A 468 1.19 18.17 -15.32
N GLU A 469 1.33 18.05 -16.64
CA GLU A 469 0.49 18.76 -17.61
C GLU A 469 -0.93 18.16 -17.66
N SER A 470 -1.95 19.02 -17.54
CA SER A 470 -3.37 18.63 -17.60
C SER A 470 -3.84 18.25 -19.01
N LYS A 471 -3.19 18.78 -20.05
CA LYS A 471 -3.51 18.54 -21.47
C LYS A 471 -2.27 18.04 -22.23
N CYS A 472 -1.63 16.99 -21.74
CA CYS A 472 -0.45 16.43 -22.40
C CYS A 472 -0.84 15.74 -23.72
N THR A 473 -0.11 16.03 -24.81
CA THR A 473 -0.38 15.45 -26.14
C THR A 473 0.28 14.08 -26.36
N ILE A 474 1.11 13.63 -25.42
CA ILE A 474 1.80 12.34 -25.52
C ILE A 474 0.80 11.20 -25.37
N PRO A 475 0.82 10.19 -26.27
CA PRO A 475 -0.14 9.09 -26.22
C PRO A 475 -0.12 8.35 -24.88
N ARG A 476 -1.29 8.15 -24.27
CA ARG A 476 -1.47 7.38 -23.02
C ARG A 476 -0.73 7.97 -21.80
N CYS A 477 -0.56 9.30 -21.78
CA CYS A 477 -0.03 10.02 -20.62
C CYS A 477 -1.04 10.06 -19.44
N ARG A 478 -2.34 9.95 -19.70
CA ARG A 478 -3.41 9.82 -18.72
C ARG A 478 -4.40 8.78 -19.19
#